data_AF-S8F5T9-F1
#
_entry.id   AF-S8F5T9-F1
#
_cell.length_a   1.000
_cell.length_b   1.000
_cell.length_c   1.000
_cell.angle_alpha   90.00
_cell.angle_beta   90.00
_cell.angle_gamma   90.00
#
_symmetry.space_group_name_H-M   'P 1'
#
loop_
_entity.id
_entity.type
_entity.pdbx_description
1 polymer ?
#
loop_
_entity_poly.entity_id
_entity_poly.type
_entity_poly.pdbx_seq_one_letter_code
_entity_poly.pdbx_strand_id
1 'polypeptide(L)'
;DFDLVFLQEPHIDFLNNTRASQQWRVIYPPKHKDSPARTRSVTLIHTRIATNSWAAIPVNNPDITAVSLAYDTGTIHIFNVYN
;
A
#
# COMPACT_ATOMS: atom_id res chain seq x y z
N ASP A 1 9.23 1.32 16.10
CA ASP A 1 9.10 0.54 14.87
C ASP A 1 7.66 0.43 14.43
N PHE A 2 7.43 0.44 13.12
CA PHE A 2 6.09 0.36 12.53
C PHE A 2 5.93 -0.93 11.72
N ASP A 3 4.71 -1.46 11.68
CA ASP A 3 4.33 -2.63 10.87
C ASP A 3 3.74 -2.22 9.52
N LEU A 4 2.97 -1.13 9.53
CA LEU A 4 2.37 -0.53 8.35
C LEU A 4 2.69 0.97 8.33
N VAL A 5 2.88 1.52 7.14
CA VAL A 5 3.00 2.98 6.90
C VAL A 5 2.02 3.37 5.80
N PHE A 6 1.29 4.45 6.03
CA PHE A 6 0.33 5.03 5.09
C PHE A 6 0.90 6.36 4.59
N LEU A 7 1.23 6.41 3.30
CA LEU A 7 1.79 7.60 2.67
C LEU A 7 0.74 8.26 1.78
N GLN A 8 0.71 9.58 1.85
CA GLN A 8 -0.05 10.47 0.98
C GLN A 8 0.92 11.25 0.11
N GLU A 9 0.54 11.50 -1.15
CA GLU A 9 1.36 12.17 -2.17
C GLU A 9 2.81 11.62 -2.23
N PRO A 10 2.98 10.30 -2.40
CA PRO A 10 4.31 9.71 -2.40
C PRO A 10 5.13 10.23 -3.58
N HIS A 11 6.40 10.53 -3.34
CA HIS A 11 7.32 10.82 -4.43
C HIS A 11 7.49 9.57 -5.31
N ILE A 12 7.10 9.67 -6.57
CA ILE A 12 7.29 8.63 -7.59
C ILE A 12 8.58 8.93 -8.35
N ASP A 13 9.51 7.98 -8.35
CA ASP A 13 10.79 8.12 -9.04
C ASP A 13 10.69 7.88 -10.56
N PHE A 14 11.81 8.02 -11.25
CA PHE A 14 11.90 7.84 -12.70
C PHE A 14 11.64 6.40 -13.17
N LEU A 15 11.63 5.42 -12.26
CA LEU A 15 11.23 4.04 -12.53
C LEU A 15 9.75 3.81 -12.22
N ASN A 16 8.99 4.88 -11.98
CA ASN A 16 7.60 4.87 -11.59
C ASN A 16 7.34 4.17 -10.24
N ASN A 17 8.27 4.24 -9.29
CA ASN A 17 8.09 3.66 -7.95
C ASN A 17 8.25 4.71 -6.84
N THR A 18 7.50 4.54 -5.75
CA THR A 18 7.85 5.06 -4.43
C THR A 18 9.12 4.38 -3.93
N ARG A 19 10.11 5.17 -3.50
CA ARG A 19 11.34 4.63 -2.92
C ARG A 19 11.07 4.09 -1.52
N ALA A 20 11.38 2.82 -1.31
CA ALA A 20 11.31 2.18 0.00
C ALA A 20 12.53 1.27 0.21
N SER A 21 12.96 1.07 1.46
CA SER A 21 14.00 0.10 1.77
C SER A 21 13.47 -1.34 1.58
N GLN A 22 14.38 -2.32 1.52
CA GLN A 22 14.03 -3.74 1.34
C GLN A 22 13.17 -4.32 2.48
N GLN A 23 13.02 -3.61 3.59
CA GLN A 23 12.16 -3.98 4.71
C GLN A 23 10.67 -3.73 4.43
N TRP A 24 10.34 -3.11 3.30
CA TRP A 24 8.97 -2.71 2.98
C TRP A 24 8.49 -3.31 1.67
N ARG A 25 7.24 -3.78 1.71
CA ARG A 25 6.46 -4.14 0.53
C ARG A 25 5.52 -2.99 0.23
N VAL A 26 5.67 -2.38 -0.94
CA VAL A 26 4.86 -1.23 -1.35
C VAL A 26 3.60 -1.71 -2.07
N ILE A 27 2.46 -1.20 -1.64
CA ILE A 27 1.14 -1.48 -2.22
C ILE A 27 0.65 -0.19 -2.85
N TYR A 28 0.44 -0.26 -4.16
CA TYR A 28 -0.11 0.80 -4.97
C TYR A 28 -1.60 0.61 -5.21
N PRO A 29 -2.32 1.69 -5.53
CA PRO A 29 -3.68 1.57 -6.05
C PRO A 29 -3.67 0.76 -7.36
N PRO A 30 -4.78 0.09 -7.69
CA PRO A 30 -4.98 -0.48 -9.02
C PRO A 30 -4.65 0.54 -10.11
N LYS A 31 -4.09 0.05 -11.23
CA LYS A 31 -3.69 0.86 -12.39
C LYS A 31 -2.60 1.91 -12.15
N HIS A 32 -1.89 1.85 -11.02
CA HIS A 32 -0.70 2.69 -10.80
C HIS A 32 0.27 2.67 -11.98
N LYS A 33 0.54 1.50 -12.57
CA LYS A 33 1.44 1.38 -13.74
C LYS A 33 0.93 2.11 -14.99
N ASP A 34 -0.38 2.28 -15.14
CA ASP A 34 -0.98 2.96 -16.29
C ASP A 34 -0.86 4.48 -16.15
N SER A 35 -0.84 4.99 -14.91
CA SER A 35 -0.73 6.43 -14.62
C SER A 35 -0.02 6.68 -13.28
N PRO A 36 1.31 6.46 -13.20
CA PRO A 36 2.05 6.54 -11.93
C PRO A 36 1.93 7.90 -11.26
N ALA A 37 2.00 8.97 -12.05
CA ALA A 37 1.85 10.36 -11.59
C ALA A 37 0.48 10.70 -10.96
N ARG A 38 -0.53 9.83 -11.13
CA ARG A 38 -1.85 10.00 -10.51
C ARG A 38 -1.93 9.40 -9.11
N THR A 39 -0.95 8.60 -8.71
CA THR A 39 -0.95 7.89 -7.42
C THR A 39 -0.82 8.87 -6.28
N ARG A 40 -1.83 8.92 -5.41
CA ARG A 40 -1.87 9.84 -4.26
C ARG A 40 -1.91 9.13 -2.91
N SER A 41 -2.18 7.83 -2.89
CA SER A 41 -2.12 6.99 -1.71
C SER A 41 -1.25 5.76 -1.96
N VAL A 42 -0.38 5.43 -1.00
CA VAL A 42 0.43 4.20 -1.00
C VAL A 42 0.48 3.62 0.40
N THR A 43 0.39 2.29 0.52
CA THR A 43 0.55 1.56 1.78
C THR A 43 1.83 0.75 1.75
N LEU A 44 2.66 0.84 2.79
CA LEU A 44 3.85 0.00 2.96
C LEU A 44 3.57 -1.01 4.07
N ILE A 45 3.88 -2.28 3.81
CA ILE A 45 3.81 -3.36 4.80
C ILE A 45 5.22 -3.83 5.10
N HIS A 46 5.59 -3.88 6.37
CA HIS A 46 6.89 -4.37 6.80
C HIS A 46 7.03 -5.86 6.44
N THR A 47 8.20 -6.29 5.95
CA THR A 47 8.47 -7.67 5.53
C THR A 47 8.44 -8.70 6.67
N ARG A 48 8.37 -8.23 7.93
CA ARG A 48 8.18 -9.08 9.11
C ARG A 48 6.76 -9.64 9.21
N ILE A 49 5.80 -9.02 8.54
CA ILE A 49 4.45 -9.55 8.40
C ILE A 49 4.46 -10.60 7.28
N ALA A 50 4.04 -11.81 7.61
CA ALA A 50 3.99 -12.92 6.67
C ALA A 50 3.06 -12.59 5.47
N THR A 51 3.49 -12.90 4.26
CA THR A 51 2.74 -12.53 3.04
C THR A 51 1.41 -13.26 2.88
N ASN A 52 1.18 -14.34 3.63
CA ASN A 52 -0.09 -15.06 3.67
C ASN A 52 -1.06 -14.51 4.74
N SER A 53 -0.61 -13.58 5.59
CA SER A 53 -1.47 -12.96 6.62
C SER A 53 -2.07 -11.63 6.14
N TRP A 54 -1.89 -11.25 4.88
CA TRP A 54 -2.49 -10.03 4.33
C TRP A 54 -2.74 -10.12 2.82
N ALA A 55 -3.66 -9.31 2.32
CA ALA A 55 -3.93 -9.15 0.91
C ALA A 55 -4.32 -7.69 0.59
N ALA A 56 -3.88 -7.19 -0.57
CA ALA A 56 -4.38 -5.90 -1.06
C ALA A 56 -5.86 -6.03 -1.47
N ILE A 57 -6.67 -5.03 -1.11
CA ILE A 57 -8.06 -4.92 -1.55
C ILE A 57 -8.08 -3.99 -2.77
N PRO A 58 -8.48 -4.46 -3.97
CA PRO A 58 -8.49 -3.63 -5.16
C PRO A 58 -9.62 -2.58 -5.08
N VAL A 59 -9.24 -1.32 -4.94
CA VAL A 59 -10.15 -0.16 -5.02
C VAL A 59 -9.74 0.67 -6.22
N ASN A 60 -10.57 0.77 -7.26
CA ASN A 60 -10.23 1.46 -8.52
C ASN A 60 -10.26 3.00 -8.37
N ASN A 61 -9.42 3.54 -7.49
CA ASN A 61 -9.22 4.97 -7.29
C ASN A 61 -7.74 5.21 -6.91
N PRO A 62 -7.01 6.08 -7.62
CA PRO A 62 -5.60 6.34 -7.32
C PRO A 62 -5.34 7.03 -5.96
N ASP A 63 -6.41 7.50 -5.31
CA ASP A 63 -6.40 8.17 -4.02
C ASP A 63 -6.60 7.19 -2.85
N ILE A 64 -6.79 5.90 -3.15
CA ILE A 64 -7.10 4.88 -2.14
C ILE A 64 -6.18 3.68 -2.29
N THR A 65 -5.52 3.29 -1.20
CA THR A 65 -4.92 1.96 -1.05
C THR A 65 -5.56 1.23 0.11
N ALA A 66 -5.90 -0.03 -0.09
CA ALA A 66 -6.60 -0.81 0.91
C ALA A 66 -5.96 -2.19 1.10
N VAL A 67 -5.95 -2.66 2.34
CA VAL A 67 -5.34 -3.93 2.75
C VAL A 67 -6.22 -4.65 3.75
N SER A 68 -6.32 -5.97 3.59
CA SER A 68 -6.89 -6.89 4.58
C SER A 68 -5.74 -7.54 5.33
N LEU A 69 -5.80 -7.55 6.66
CA LEU A 69 -4.88 -8.25 7.56
C LEU A 69 -5.65 -9.36 8.26
N ALA A 70 -5.21 -10.60 8.11
CA ALA A 70 -5.76 -11.74 8.85
C ALA A 70 -4.96 -11.95 10.15
N TYR A 71 -5.68 -12.27 11.22
CA TYR A 71 -5.12 -12.67 12.52
C TYR A 71 -5.98 -13.78 13.12
N ASP A 72 -5.56 -14.36 14.24
CA ASP A 72 -6.09 -15.63 14.78
C ASP A 72 -7.62 -15.68 14.94
N THR A 73 -8.26 -14.54 15.21
CA THR A 73 -9.70 -14.47 15.50
C THR A 73 -10.47 -13.55 14.55
N GLY A 74 -9.85 -13.04 13.50
CA GLY A 74 -10.56 -12.17 12.56
C GLY A 74 -9.72 -11.53 11.47
N THR A 75 -10.30 -10.49 10.87
CA THR A 75 -9.70 -9.74 9.77
C THR A 75 -9.88 -8.25 10.01
N ILE A 76 -8.80 -7.48 9.82
CA ILE A 76 -8.82 -6.01 9.83
C ILE A 76 -8.75 -5.53 8.38
N HIS A 77 -9.68 -4.68 7.97
CA HIS A 77 -9.61 -3.98 6.69
C HIS A 77 -9.17 -2.53 6.94
N ILE A 78 -8.12 -2.09 6.27
CA ILE A 78 -7.59 -0.73 6.40
C ILE A 78 -7.65 -0.06 5.04
N PHE A 79 -8.22 1.13 5.00
CA PHE A 79 -8.30 1.98 3.81
C PHE A 79 -7.49 3.26 4.08
N ASN A 80 -6.36 3.41 3.39
CA ASN A 80 -5.63 4.66 3.31
C ASN A 80 -6.29 5.51 2.22
N VAL A 81 -6.83 6.66 2.60
CA VAL A 81 -7.60 7.55 1.72
C VAL A 81 -6.95 8.92 1.75
N TYR A 82 -6.62 9.44 0.56
CA TYR A 82 -6.27 10.82 0.34
C TYR A 82 -7.55 11.62 0.01
N ASN A 83 -7.82 12.70 0.76
CA ASN A 83 -9.02 13.55 0.63
C ASN A 83 -8.64 15.03 0.63
#